data_AF-A0A833ASP0-F1
#
_entry.id   AF-A0A833ASP0-F1
#
_cell.length_a   1.000
_cell.length_b   1.000
_cell.length_c   1.000
_cell.angle_alpha   90.00
_cell.angle_beta   90.00
_cell.angle_gamma   90.00
#
_symmetry.space_group_name_H-M   'P 1'
#
loop_
_entity.id
_entity.type
_entity.pdbx_description
1 polymer ?
#
loop_
_entity_poly.entity_id
_entity_poly.type
_entity_poly.pdbx_seq_one_letter_code
_entity_poly.pdbx_strand_id
1 'polypeptide(L)'
;MTKKFLVRLSKRLIWRFLLALPECFCISLEIFLRHHFGVRYLRWGNIITSFCGVIVAFVLFDFLYILAKPDWPKYMIRSNVIEATLILLFCALSIWHKSVMLYQLHQHQHHYSQCPGETMILWRWIRLPEVFLFRFFEPLLVFGIGLTLFNSQIDGLIAIWLIFSSIFLFIKRQIQFYAERTMILDLIDSRTRSERLRGALQQHNRASEEEVFTVEPVETPMQNQ
;
A
#
# COMPACT_ATOMS: atom_id res chain seq x y z
N MET A 1 -29.34 28.73 -2.22
CA MET A 1 -28.94 27.35 -2.60
C MET A 1 -27.51 26.96 -2.17
N THR A 2 -26.72 27.86 -1.59
CA THR A 2 -25.25 27.71 -1.38
C THR A 2 -24.85 27.00 -0.07
N LYS A 3 -25.58 27.19 1.04
CA LYS A 3 -25.19 26.63 2.36
C LYS A 3 -25.22 25.09 2.42
N LYS A 4 -26.24 24.44 1.86
CA LYS A 4 -26.34 22.95 1.84
C LYS A 4 -25.25 22.30 0.96
N PHE A 5 -24.83 22.97 -0.11
CA PHE A 5 -23.76 22.51 -0.98
C PHE A 5 -22.39 22.59 -0.28
N LEU A 6 -22.08 23.72 0.36
CA LEU A 6 -20.86 23.92 1.15
C LEU A 6 -20.71 22.87 2.26
N VAL A 7 -21.78 22.56 3.00
CA VAL A 7 -21.75 21.54 4.07
C VAL A 7 -21.51 20.13 3.52
N ARG A 8 -22.08 19.77 2.37
CA ARG A 8 -21.80 18.46 1.75
C ARG A 8 -20.37 18.36 1.23
N LEU A 9 -19.86 19.45 0.65
CA LEU A 9 -18.49 19.50 0.15
C LEU A 9 -17.48 19.40 1.30
N SER A 10 -17.69 20.16 2.39
CA SER A 10 -16.82 20.10 3.57
C SER A 10 -16.83 18.72 4.23
N LYS A 11 -18.00 18.09 4.38
CA LYS A 11 -18.10 16.71 4.92
C LYS A 11 -17.34 15.69 4.07
N ARG A 12 -17.45 15.77 2.73
CA ARG A 12 -16.71 14.89 1.82
C ARG A 12 -15.20 15.11 1.90
N LEU A 13 -14.76 16.36 1.99
CA LEU A 13 -13.35 16.70 2.16
C LEU A 13 -12.80 16.20 3.48
N ILE A 14 -13.51 16.41 4.59
CA ILE A 14 -13.14 15.92 5.92
C ILE A 14 -13.03 14.40 5.93
N TRP A 15 -14.00 13.69 5.34
CA TRP A 15 -13.93 12.24 5.26
C TRP A 15 -12.74 11.75 4.45
N ARG A 16 -12.47 12.36 3.29
CA ARG A 16 -11.29 12.02 2.49
C ARG A 16 -9.99 12.30 3.23
N PHE A 17 -9.92 13.41 3.96
CA PHE A 17 -8.78 13.76 4.78
C PHE A 17 -8.55 12.74 5.92
N LEU A 18 -9.61 12.38 6.64
CA LEU A 18 -9.55 11.37 7.70
C LEU A 18 -9.09 10.00 7.17
N LEU A 19 -9.52 9.62 5.97
CA LEU A 19 -9.08 8.38 5.33
C LEU A 19 -7.64 8.46 4.81
N ALA A 20 -7.15 9.65 4.47
CA ALA A 20 -5.78 9.87 4.01
C ALA A 20 -4.76 9.90 5.17
N LEU A 21 -5.18 10.29 6.38
CA LEU A 21 -4.29 10.37 7.54
C LEU A 21 -3.54 9.06 7.83
N PRO A 22 -4.19 7.89 7.93
CA PRO A 22 -3.51 6.61 8.10
C PRO A 22 -2.44 6.36 7.04
N GLU A 23 -2.75 6.71 5.78
CA GLU A 23 -1.85 6.49 4.66
C GLU A 23 -0.61 7.39 4.75
N CYS A 24 -0.77 8.65 5.17
CA CYS A 24 0.34 9.56 5.43
C CYS A 24 1.29 9.02 6.53
N PHE A 25 0.75 8.53 7.65
CA PHE A 25 1.58 7.94 8.70
C PHE A 25 2.30 6.68 8.21
N CYS A 26 1.60 5.80 7.49
CA CYS A 26 2.19 4.58 6.96
C CYS A 26 3.32 4.87 5.97
N ILE A 27 3.11 5.75 4.99
CA ILE A 27 4.14 6.11 4.00
C ILE A 27 5.36 6.69 4.70
N SER A 28 5.12 7.58 5.67
CA SER A 28 6.21 8.23 6.40
C SER A 28 7.16 7.22 7.03
N LEU A 29 6.59 6.19 7.65
CA LEU A 29 7.32 5.17 8.37
C LEU A 29 7.91 4.11 7.43
N GLU A 30 7.18 3.74 6.39
CA GLU A 30 7.65 2.77 5.41
C GLU A 30 8.90 3.23 4.68
N ILE A 31 9.04 4.53 4.40
CA ILE A 31 10.24 5.12 3.78
C ILE A 31 11.51 4.86 4.61
N PHE A 32 11.39 4.78 5.95
CA PHE A 32 12.49 4.43 6.84
C PHE A 32 12.73 2.93 6.94
N LEU A 33 11.66 2.13 6.94
CA LEU A 33 11.76 0.69 7.14
C LEU A 33 12.12 -0.11 5.90
N ARG A 34 11.78 0.39 4.70
CA ARG A 34 11.73 -0.45 3.49
C ARG A 34 12.63 0.04 2.38
N HIS A 35 12.94 -0.89 1.50
CA HIS A 35 13.70 -0.65 0.28
C HIS A 35 12.86 -1.06 -0.93
N HIS A 36 13.16 -0.52 -2.11
CA HIS A 36 12.50 -0.85 -3.38
C HIS A 36 10.97 -0.69 -3.39
N PHE A 37 10.51 0.55 -3.54
CA PHE A 37 9.08 0.85 -3.65
C PHE A 37 8.55 0.73 -5.07
N GLY A 38 7.27 0.40 -5.19
CA GLY A 38 6.56 0.41 -6.46
C GLY A 38 6.32 1.81 -7.01
N VAL A 39 6.30 1.91 -8.34
CA VAL A 39 6.26 3.21 -9.06
C VAL A 39 5.02 4.03 -8.72
N ARG A 40 3.86 3.38 -8.61
CA ARG A 40 2.60 4.06 -8.29
C ARG A 40 2.45 4.31 -6.80
N TYR A 41 3.15 3.54 -5.97
CA TYR A 41 3.07 3.66 -4.52
C TYR A 41 3.70 4.98 -4.04
N LEU A 42 4.93 5.25 -4.47
CA LEU A 42 5.68 6.40 -4.01
C LEU A 42 5.40 7.68 -4.83
N ARG A 43 4.21 7.92 -5.39
CA ARG A 43 3.96 9.12 -6.23
C ARG A 43 4.36 10.42 -5.50
N TRP A 44 4.81 11.45 -6.23
CA TRP A 44 5.15 12.75 -5.63
C TRP A 44 4.00 13.31 -4.78
N GLY A 45 2.75 13.14 -5.24
CA GLY A 45 1.56 13.49 -4.46
C GLY A 45 1.54 12.79 -3.10
N ASN A 46 1.76 11.47 -3.07
CA ASN A 46 1.78 10.66 -1.85
C ASN A 46 2.93 11.04 -0.90
N ILE A 47 4.12 11.36 -1.45
CA ILE A 47 5.26 11.84 -0.65
C ILE A 47 4.93 13.18 -0.02
N ILE A 48 4.41 14.14 -0.81
CA ILE A 48 4.05 15.48 -0.33
C ILE A 48 2.93 15.40 0.71
N THR A 49 1.88 14.60 0.46
CA THR A 49 0.80 14.43 1.43
C THR A 49 1.29 13.76 2.71
N SER A 50 2.19 12.77 2.61
CA SER A 50 2.83 12.14 3.76
C SER A 50 3.65 13.15 4.56
N PHE A 51 4.48 13.95 3.89
CA PHE A 51 5.30 14.99 4.52
C PHE A 51 4.44 16.03 5.25
N CYS A 52 3.46 16.61 4.56
CA CYS A 52 2.53 17.56 5.15
C CYS A 52 1.73 16.92 6.30
N GLY A 53 1.32 15.66 6.14
CA GLY A 53 0.59 14.92 7.18
C GLY A 53 1.39 14.75 8.46
N VAL A 54 2.69 14.42 8.35
CA VAL A 54 3.59 14.30 9.50
C VAL A 54 3.80 15.64 10.20
N ILE A 55 4.05 16.72 9.44
CA ILE A 55 4.21 18.07 10.02
C ILE A 55 2.93 18.50 10.75
N VAL A 56 1.77 18.35 10.11
CA VAL A 56 0.48 18.68 10.71
C VAL A 56 0.23 17.83 11.96
N ALA A 57 0.62 16.55 11.95
CA ALA A 57 0.50 15.68 13.11
C ALA A 57 1.39 16.14 14.26
N PHE A 58 2.65 16.50 14.02
CA PHE A 58 3.54 17.03 15.06
C PHE A 58 2.99 18.31 15.66
N VAL A 59 2.60 19.30 14.84
CA VAL A 59 2.00 20.55 15.32
C VAL A 59 0.72 20.30 16.12
N LEU A 60 -0.12 19.34 15.68
CA LEU A 60 -1.33 18.97 16.42
C LEU A 60 -1.00 18.30 17.76
N PHE A 61 -0.04 17.38 17.78
CA PHE A 61 0.38 16.71 19.00
C PHE A 61 1.04 17.68 19.98
N ASP A 62 1.87 18.60 19.51
CA ASP A 62 2.40 19.70 20.31
C ASP A 62 1.29 20.51 20.95
N PHE A 63 0.31 20.93 20.15
CA PHE A 63 -0.81 21.72 20.64
C PHE A 63 -1.62 20.96 21.71
N LEU A 64 -1.96 19.69 21.46
CA LEU A 64 -2.67 18.85 22.42
C LEU A 64 -1.85 18.59 23.68
N TYR A 65 -0.53 18.45 23.55
CA TYR A 65 0.37 18.16 24.67
C TYR A 65 0.56 19.39 25.57
N ILE A 66 0.69 20.58 24.98
CA ILE A 66 0.73 21.86 25.70
C ILE A 66 -0.56 22.07 26.51
N LEU A 67 -1.72 21.75 25.92
CA LEU A 67 -3.01 21.81 26.62
C LEU A 67 -3.08 20.82 27.79
N ALA A 68 -2.47 19.64 27.66
CA ALA A 68 -2.51 18.61 28.68
C ALA A 68 -1.51 18.86 29.84
N LYS A 69 -0.37 19.50 29.58
CA LYS A 69 0.70 19.75 30.58
C LYS A 69 1.32 21.15 30.40
N PRO A 70 0.80 22.18 31.09
CA PRO A 70 1.24 23.57 30.92
C PRO A 70 2.67 23.85 31.43
N ASP A 71 3.23 23.04 32.33
CA ASP A 71 4.54 23.27 32.97
C ASP A 71 5.76 22.82 32.13
N TRP A 72 5.54 22.36 30.90
CA TRP A 72 6.55 21.68 30.08
C TRP A 72 7.40 22.53 29.08
N PRO A 73 7.32 23.88 28.96
CA PRO A 73 7.98 24.60 27.87
C PRO A 73 9.52 24.51 27.87
N LYS A 74 10.14 24.06 28.98
CA LYS A 74 11.60 23.84 29.06
C LYS A 74 12.10 22.67 28.19
N TYR A 75 11.23 21.72 27.83
CA TYR A 75 11.63 20.56 27.00
C TYR A 75 11.39 20.77 25.50
N MET A 76 10.70 21.84 25.09
CA MET A 76 10.39 22.12 23.67
C MET A 76 11.65 22.35 22.81
N ILE A 77 12.69 22.99 23.36
CA ILE A 77 13.86 23.40 22.55
C ILE A 77 14.67 22.18 22.07
N ARG A 78 14.74 21.10 22.87
CA ARG A 78 15.47 19.87 22.52
C ARG A 78 14.73 19.02 21.48
N SER A 79 13.40 19.02 21.53
CA SER A 79 12.52 18.27 20.61
C SER A 79 12.69 18.72 19.15
N ASN A 80 12.73 20.05 18.95
CA ASN A 80 12.77 20.67 17.62
C ASN A 80 13.96 20.21 16.74
N VAL A 81 15.13 19.94 17.33
CA VAL A 81 16.32 19.53 16.56
C VAL A 81 16.19 18.09 16.06
N ILE A 82 15.71 17.17 16.90
CA ILE A 82 15.56 15.76 16.53
C ILE A 82 14.44 15.63 15.49
N GLU A 83 13.33 16.33 15.69
CA GLU A 83 12.23 16.39 14.74
C GLU A 83 12.67 16.94 13.38
N ALA A 84 13.36 18.09 13.37
CA ALA A 84 13.90 18.67 12.13
C ALA A 84 14.86 17.70 11.43
N THR A 85 15.68 16.97 12.20
CA THR A 85 16.59 15.96 11.66
C THR A 85 15.83 14.79 11.03
N LEU A 86 14.76 14.29 11.68
CA LEU A 86 13.92 13.23 11.13
C LEU A 86 13.18 13.68 9.86
N ILE A 87 12.69 14.91 9.84
CA ILE A 87 12.02 15.50 8.68
C ILE A 87 13.00 15.63 7.51
N LEU A 88 14.23 16.10 7.76
CA LEU A 88 15.29 16.16 6.75
C LEU A 88 15.69 14.78 6.26
N LEU A 89 15.83 13.81 7.16
CA LEU A 89 16.15 12.43 6.82
C LEU A 89 15.05 11.79 5.97
N PHE A 90 13.78 12.05 6.30
CA PHE A 90 12.63 11.63 5.50
C PHE A 90 12.70 12.20 4.08
N CYS A 91 12.98 13.49 3.93
CA CYS A 91 13.15 14.12 2.61
C CYS A 91 14.31 13.50 1.83
N ALA A 92 15.47 13.34 2.46
CA ALA A 92 16.65 12.76 1.84
C ALA A 92 16.39 11.33 1.35
N LEU A 93 15.79 10.49 2.21
CA LEU A 93 15.42 9.11 1.85
C LEU A 93 14.35 9.07 0.75
N SER A 94 13.37 9.97 0.78
CA SER A 94 12.34 10.05 -0.26
C SER A 94 12.95 10.37 -1.64
N ILE A 95 13.88 11.34 -1.68
CA ILE A 95 14.60 11.71 -2.91
C ILE A 95 15.51 10.56 -3.36
N TRP A 96 16.20 9.91 -2.43
CA TRP A 96 17.04 8.74 -2.70
C TRP A 96 16.22 7.61 -3.34
N HIS A 97 15.13 7.17 -2.70
CA HIS A 97 14.26 6.12 -3.21
C HIS A 97 13.68 6.49 -4.59
N LYS A 98 13.36 7.76 -4.81
CA LYS A 98 12.93 8.24 -6.12
C LYS A 98 14.00 8.18 -7.19
N SER A 99 15.22 8.56 -6.84
CA SER A 99 16.35 8.55 -7.76
C SER A 99 16.68 7.11 -8.16
N VAL A 100 16.71 6.18 -7.20
CA VAL A 100 16.89 4.74 -7.45
C VAL A 100 15.78 4.20 -8.36
N MET A 101 14.52 4.55 -8.09
CA MET A 101 13.38 4.11 -8.89
C MET A 101 13.45 4.61 -10.34
N LEU A 102 13.82 5.89 -10.55
CA LEU A 102 14.00 6.46 -11.89
C LEU A 102 15.17 5.80 -12.64
N TYR A 103 16.26 5.54 -11.93
CA TYR A 103 17.40 4.83 -12.49
C TYR A 103 17.03 3.41 -12.95
N GLN A 104 16.31 2.64 -12.12
CA GLN A 104 15.88 1.29 -12.49
C GLN A 104 14.82 1.29 -13.60
N LEU A 105 13.98 2.33 -13.69
CA LEU A 105 13.04 2.50 -14.80
C LEU A 105 13.78 2.68 -16.12
N HIS A 106 14.86 3.45 -16.12
CA HIS A 106 15.71 3.65 -17.29
C HIS A 106 16.38 2.34 -17.74
N GLN A 107 16.65 1.42 -16.80
CA GLN A 107 17.25 0.11 -17.09
C GLN A 107 16.26 -0.97 -17.54
N HIS A 108 14.98 -0.65 -17.75
CA HIS A 108 13.93 -1.60 -18.16
C HIS A 108 13.81 -2.85 -17.26
N GLN A 109 14.19 -2.76 -15.99
CA GLN A 109 14.02 -3.86 -15.04
C GLN A 109 12.54 -4.09 -14.72
N HIS A 110 12.17 -5.32 -14.34
CA HIS A 110 10.78 -5.63 -13.97
C HIS A 110 10.35 -4.82 -12.74
N HIS A 111 9.26 -4.07 -12.87
CA HIS A 111 8.78 -3.16 -11.84
C HIS A 111 7.46 -3.61 -11.24
N TYR A 112 7.42 -3.67 -9.91
CA TYR A 112 6.16 -3.81 -9.20
C TYR A 112 5.39 -2.48 -9.22
N SER A 113 4.14 -2.52 -9.66
CA SER A 113 3.33 -1.31 -9.82
C SER A 113 2.95 -0.68 -8.48
N GLN A 114 2.45 -1.50 -7.54
CA GLN A 114 1.87 -1.06 -6.26
C GLN A 114 2.55 -1.68 -5.03
N CYS A 115 3.75 -2.24 -5.17
CA CYS A 115 4.44 -2.83 -4.03
C CYS A 115 4.81 -1.74 -3.00
N PRO A 116 4.45 -1.88 -1.72
CA PRO A 116 4.76 -0.92 -0.68
C PRO A 116 6.19 -1.05 -0.12
N GLY A 117 7.09 -1.73 -0.84
CA GLY A 117 8.48 -1.92 -0.44
C GLY A 117 8.79 -3.32 0.09
N GLU A 118 10.00 -3.78 -0.20
CA GLU A 118 10.60 -4.99 0.32
C GLU A 118 11.14 -4.79 1.75
N THR A 119 11.19 -5.87 2.53
CA THR A 119 11.76 -5.88 3.88
C THR A 119 13.25 -5.57 3.80
N MET A 120 13.81 -4.96 4.85
CA MET A 120 15.27 -4.85 4.94
C MET A 120 15.94 -6.22 4.83
N ILE A 121 17.08 -6.26 4.14
CA ILE A 121 17.91 -7.45 3.96
C ILE A 121 18.27 -8.10 5.30
N LEU A 122 18.38 -7.32 6.38
CA LEU A 122 18.64 -7.81 7.74
C LEU A 122 17.60 -8.85 8.20
N TRP A 123 16.34 -8.73 7.77
CA TRP A 123 15.29 -9.67 8.17
C TRP A 123 15.43 -11.05 7.52
N ARG A 124 16.13 -11.14 6.37
CA ARG A 124 16.39 -12.42 5.69
C ARG A 124 17.22 -13.38 6.54
N TRP A 125 18.01 -12.85 7.48
CA TRP A 125 18.84 -13.64 8.38
C TRP A 125 18.02 -14.45 9.40
N ILE A 126 16.85 -13.94 9.76
CA ILE A 126 15.99 -14.52 10.81
C ILE A 126 15.15 -15.70 10.29
N ARG A 127 15.20 -16.02 8.98
CA ARG A 127 14.50 -17.15 8.32
C ARG A 127 12.99 -17.25 8.63
N LEU A 128 12.36 -16.15 9.03
CA LEU A 128 10.91 -16.10 9.22
C LEU A 128 10.20 -15.90 7.86
N PRO A 129 8.97 -16.40 7.71
CA PRO A 129 8.17 -16.12 6.53
C PRO A 129 7.99 -14.61 6.33
N GLU A 130 8.24 -14.10 5.12
CA GLU A 130 8.15 -12.66 4.82
C GLU A 130 6.78 -12.08 5.16
N VAL A 131 5.71 -12.82 4.90
CA VAL A 131 4.33 -12.44 5.26
C VAL A 131 4.19 -12.17 6.77
N PHE A 132 4.81 -13.00 7.61
CA PHE A 132 4.76 -12.83 9.05
C PHE A 132 5.57 -11.59 9.49
N LEU A 133 6.76 -11.42 8.92
CA LEU A 133 7.62 -10.27 9.17
C LEU A 133 6.91 -8.95 8.84
N PHE A 134 6.34 -8.85 7.64
CA PHE A 134 5.65 -7.65 7.19
C PHE A 134 4.36 -7.36 7.94
N ARG A 135 3.60 -8.39 8.31
CA ARG A 135 2.26 -8.22 8.87
C ARG A 135 2.27 -7.96 10.37
N PHE A 136 3.18 -8.61 11.09
CA PHE A 136 3.19 -8.59 12.56
C PHE A 136 4.48 -8.02 13.11
N PHE A 137 5.62 -8.48 12.60
CA PHE A 137 6.91 -8.15 13.21
C PHE A 137 7.29 -6.68 13.03
N GLU A 138 7.21 -6.14 11.81
CA GLU A 138 7.54 -4.73 11.53
C GLU A 138 6.69 -3.75 12.36
N PRO A 139 5.34 -3.83 12.36
CA PRO A 139 4.53 -2.93 13.19
C PRO A 139 4.82 -3.10 14.68
N LEU A 140 5.01 -4.34 15.15
CA LEU A 140 5.26 -4.62 16.56
C LEU A 140 6.61 -4.09 17.03
N LEU A 141 7.65 -4.20 16.20
CA LEU A 141 8.96 -3.63 16.49
C LEU A 141 8.88 -2.12 16.60
N VAL A 142 8.22 -1.46 15.64
CA VAL A 142 8.03 0.00 15.66
C VAL A 142 7.24 0.43 16.88
N PHE A 143 6.17 -0.28 17.22
CA PHE A 143 5.38 -0.03 18.41
C PHE A 143 6.23 -0.17 19.67
N GLY A 144 7.05 -1.23 19.76
CA GLY A 144 7.98 -1.46 20.86
C GLY A 144 8.99 -0.32 21.02
N ILE A 145 9.62 0.12 19.92
CA ILE A 145 10.53 1.27 19.93
C ILE A 145 9.80 2.52 20.44
N GLY A 146 8.63 2.83 19.87
CA GLY A 146 7.82 3.97 20.31
C GLY A 146 7.49 3.93 21.80
N LEU A 147 7.08 2.77 22.33
CA LEU A 147 6.75 2.59 23.74
C LEU A 147 7.98 2.74 24.65
N THR A 148 9.15 2.23 24.23
CA THR A 148 10.40 2.43 24.99
C THR A 148 10.85 3.88 25.01
N LEU A 149 10.72 4.63 23.90
CA LEU A 149 11.01 6.06 23.86
C LEU A 149 10.03 6.85 24.73
N PHE A 150 8.75 6.50 24.71
CA PHE A 150 7.71 7.12 25.52
C PHE A 150 8.03 6.98 27.02
N ASN A 151 8.33 5.75 27.46
CA ASN A 151 8.63 5.46 28.87
C ASN A 151 9.94 6.10 29.34
N SER A 152 10.93 6.23 28.44
CA SER A 152 12.22 6.84 28.76
C SER A 152 12.18 8.38 28.77
N GLN A 153 11.04 8.99 28.42
CA GLN A 153 10.84 10.45 28.37
C GLN A 153 11.87 11.21 27.51
N ILE A 154 12.49 10.53 26.54
CA ILE A 154 13.53 11.13 25.68
C ILE A 154 12.88 12.12 24.72
N ASP A 155 11.85 11.66 24.00
CA ASP A 155 11.10 12.45 23.04
C ASP A 155 9.66 11.89 22.95
N GLY A 156 8.73 12.57 23.61
CA GLY A 156 7.34 12.13 23.70
C GLY A 156 6.61 12.21 22.35
N LEU A 157 6.96 13.19 21.50
CA LEU A 157 6.26 13.43 20.24
C LEU A 157 6.65 12.39 19.20
N ILE A 158 7.95 12.10 19.07
CA ILE A 158 8.43 11.03 18.21
C ILE A 158 7.87 9.68 18.69
N ALA A 159 7.86 9.44 20.00
CA ALA A 159 7.30 8.22 20.57
C ALA A 159 5.82 8.04 20.21
N ILE A 160 5.00 9.08 20.40
CA ILE A 160 3.58 9.08 20.04
C ILE A 160 3.42 8.86 18.53
N TRP A 161 4.20 9.57 17.69
CA TRP A 161 4.18 9.39 16.24
C TRP A 161 4.50 7.95 15.82
N LEU A 162 5.51 7.31 16.42
CA LEU A 162 5.87 5.92 16.16
C LEU A 162 4.75 4.95 16.58
N ILE A 163 4.17 5.17 17.76
CA ILE A 163 3.05 4.36 18.27
C ILE A 163 1.85 4.46 17.32
N PHE A 164 1.40 5.66 16.97
CA PHE A 164 0.28 5.82 16.04
C PHE A 164 0.60 5.24 14.65
N SER A 165 1.79 5.51 14.12
CA SER A 165 2.22 5.00 12.82
C SER A 165 2.28 3.47 12.79
N SER A 166 2.72 2.81 13.86
CA SER A 166 2.71 1.35 13.95
C SER A 166 1.31 0.76 13.95
N ILE A 167 0.33 1.39 14.62
CA ILE A 167 -1.06 0.93 14.63
C ILE A 167 -1.65 1.04 13.22
N PHE A 168 -1.45 2.19 12.56
CA PHE A 168 -1.90 2.37 11.18
C PHE A 168 -1.21 1.42 10.22
N LEU A 169 0.10 1.20 10.37
CA LEU A 169 0.86 0.25 9.58
C LEU A 169 0.29 -1.15 9.75
N PHE A 170 0.02 -1.58 10.99
CA PHE A 170 -0.60 -2.87 11.27
C PHE A 170 -1.95 -3.02 10.56
N ILE A 171 -2.86 -2.05 10.74
CA ILE A 171 -4.19 -2.08 10.10
C ILE A 171 -4.06 -2.14 8.57
N LYS A 172 -3.21 -1.30 8.00
CA LYS A 172 -2.96 -1.28 6.55
C LYS A 172 -2.46 -2.64 6.05
N ARG A 173 -1.56 -3.29 6.78
CA ARG A 173 -1.04 -4.62 6.44
C ARG A 173 -2.12 -5.70 6.50
N GLN A 174 -3.03 -5.63 7.48
CA GLN A 174 -4.18 -6.54 7.52
C GLN A 174 -5.05 -6.37 6.27
N ILE A 175 -5.44 -5.13 5.95
CA ILE A 175 -6.28 -4.82 4.78
C ILE A 175 -5.61 -5.32 3.49
N GLN A 176 -4.33 -5.01 3.32
CA GLN A 176 -3.57 -5.42 2.14
C GLN A 176 -3.50 -6.94 2.02
N PHE A 177 -3.21 -7.65 3.11
CA PHE A 177 -3.16 -9.11 3.12
C PHE A 177 -4.49 -9.74 2.69
N TYR A 178 -5.61 -9.23 3.20
CA TYR A 178 -6.93 -9.71 2.79
C TYR A 178 -7.21 -9.42 1.32
N ALA A 179 -6.85 -8.22 0.83
CA ALA A 179 -7.03 -7.86 -0.58
C ALA A 179 -6.21 -8.75 -1.53
N GLU A 180 -4.93 -8.99 -1.19
CA GLU A 180 -4.05 -9.87 -1.96
C GLU A 180 -4.55 -11.31 -1.97
N ARG A 181 -5.01 -11.81 -0.82
CA ARG A 181 -5.60 -13.15 -0.72
C ARG A 181 -6.84 -13.30 -1.59
N THR A 182 -7.76 -12.32 -1.57
CA THR A 182 -8.95 -12.32 -2.42
C THR A 182 -8.57 -12.30 -3.89
N MET A 183 -7.61 -11.46 -4.29
CA MET A 183 -7.13 -11.41 -5.67
C MET A 183 -6.54 -12.75 -6.14
N ILE A 184 -5.79 -13.45 -5.29
CA ILE A 184 -5.25 -14.78 -5.61
C ILE A 184 -6.38 -15.79 -5.83
N LEU A 185 -7.41 -15.78 -4.98
CA LEU A 185 -8.58 -16.65 -5.14
C LEU A 185 -9.33 -16.34 -6.44
N ASP A 186 -9.55 -15.06 -6.75
CA ASP A 186 -10.18 -14.64 -8.01
C ASP A 186 -9.38 -15.10 -9.24
N LEU A 187 -8.05 -15.06 -9.17
CA LEU A 187 -7.18 -15.57 -10.23
C LEU A 187 -7.30 -17.09 -10.41
N ILE A 188 -7.36 -17.85 -9.32
CA ILE A 188 -7.56 -19.31 -9.36
C ILE A 188 -8.93 -19.65 -9.95
N ASP A 189 -9.98 -18.93 -9.55
CA ASP A 189 -11.33 -19.13 -10.07
C ASP A 189 -11.42 -18.76 -11.55
N SER A 190 -10.79 -17.66 -11.96
CA SER A 190 -10.74 -17.25 -13.38
C SER A 190 -10.04 -18.30 -14.24
N ARG A 191 -8.91 -18.85 -13.77
CA ARG A 191 -8.19 -19.93 -14.45
C ARG A 191 -9.07 -21.18 -14.59
N THR A 192 -9.70 -21.59 -13.50
CA THR A 192 -10.60 -22.75 -13.50
C THR A 192 -11.77 -22.57 -14.46
N ARG A 193 -12.34 -21.36 -14.51
CA ARG A 193 -13.42 -21.00 -15.46
C ARG A 193 -12.94 -21.03 -16.90
N SER A 194 -11.75 -20.51 -17.18
CA SER A 194 -11.14 -20.56 -18.51
C SER A 194 -10.85 -22.00 -18.96
N GLU A 195 -10.38 -22.87 -18.06
CA GLU A 195 -10.15 -24.29 -18.35
C GLU A 195 -11.47 -25.03 -18.64
N ARG A 196 -12.54 -24.79 -17.86
CA ARG A 196 -13.88 -25.35 -18.14
C ARG A 196 -14.44 -24.89 -19.48
N LEU A 197 -14.33 -23.60 -19.80
CA LEU A 197 -14.80 -23.05 -21.07
C LEU A 197 -14.03 -23.62 -22.26
N ARG A 198 -12.70 -23.81 -22.12
CA ARG A 198 -11.89 -24.49 -23.13
C ARG A 198 -12.36 -25.93 -23.37
N GLY A 199 -12.66 -26.67 -22.31
CA GLY A 199 -13.21 -28.03 -22.41
C GLY A 199 -14.56 -28.08 -23.13
N ALA A 200 -15.47 -27.16 -22.78
CA ALA A 200 -16.79 -27.06 -23.42
C ALA A 200 -16.70 -26.69 -24.91
N LEU A 201 -15.80 -25.75 -25.27
CA LEU A 201 -15.57 -25.38 -26.67
C LEU A 201 -14.98 -26.54 -27.48
N GLN A 202 -14.06 -27.32 -26.91
CA GLN A 202 -13.52 -28.51 -27.58
C GLN A 202 -14.60 -29.58 -27.82
N GLN A 203 -15.52 -29.78 -26.87
CA GLN A 203 -16.65 -30.68 -27.05
C GLN A 203 -17.62 -30.19 -28.13
N HIS A 204 -17.93 -28.89 -28.13
CA HIS A 204 -18.81 -28.31 -29.14
C HIS A 204 -18.20 -28.38 -30.55
N ASN A 205 -16.92 -28.06 -30.70
CA ASN A 205 -16.23 -28.18 -32.00
C ASN A 205 -16.22 -29.62 -32.51
N ARG A 206 -16.01 -30.62 -31.63
CA ARG A 206 -16.10 -32.04 -32.03
C ARG A 206 -17.51 -32.44 -32.46
N ALA A 207 -18.54 -31.98 -31.74
CA ALA A 207 -19.93 -32.25 -32.11
C ALA A 207 -20.31 -31.58 -33.44
N SER A 208 -19.83 -30.37 -33.71
CA SER A 208 -20.06 -29.68 -34.98
C SER A 208 -19.27 -30.25 -36.15
N GLU A 209 -18.11 -30.88 -35.92
CA GLU A 209 -17.39 -31.64 -36.96
C GLU A 209 -18.11 -32.96 -37.31
N GLU A 210 -18.80 -33.59 -36.36
CA GLU A 210 -19.59 -34.81 -36.61
C GLU A 210 -20.92 -34.55 -37.36
N GLU A 211 -21.51 -33.35 -37.26
CA GLU A 211 -22.75 -32.99 -37.98
C GLU A 211 -22.53 -32.61 -39.46
N VAL A 212 -21.29 -32.41 -39.91
CA VAL A 212 -20.98 -31.99 -41.29
C VAL A 212 -20.24 -33.12 -42.01
N PHE A 213 -20.87 -34.26 -42.33
CA PHE A 213 -20.46 -35.15 -43.45
C PHE A 213 -21.43 -36.34 -43.65
N THR A 214 -22.66 -36.06 -44.11
CA THR A 214 -23.45 -37.03 -44.89
C THR A 214 -24.16 -36.29 -46.02
N VAL A 215 -23.39 -35.89 -47.03
CA VAL A 215 -23.99 -35.54 -48.33
C VAL A 215 -24.31 -36.85 -49.02
N GLU A 216 -25.55 -37.31 -48.92
CA GLU A 216 -26.01 -38.43 -49.75
C GLU A 216 -25.88 -38.03 -51.22
N PRO A 217 -25.20 -38.85 -52.05
CA PRO A 217 -25.09 -38.57 -53.47
C PRO A 217 -26.48 -38.67 -54.10
N VAL A 218 -26.96 -37.55 -54.66
CA VAL A 218 -28.19 -37.50 -55.42
C VAL A 218 -27.94 -38.19 -56.77
N GLU A 219 -28.53 -39.36 -56.98
CA GLU A 219 -28.50 -40.04 -58.28
C GLU A 219 -29.27 -39.20 -59.32
N THR A 220 -28.54 -38.63 -60.27
CA THR A 220 -29.13 -37.97 -61.43
C THR A 220 -29.61 -39.03 -62.45
N PRO A 221 -30.90 -39.08 -62.80
CA PRO A 221 -31.39 -40.01 -63.81
C PRO A 221 -30.83 -39.64 -65.19
N MET A 222 -30.12 -40.57 -65.82
CA MET A 222 -29.70 -40.43 -67.22
C MET A 222 -30.93 -40.52 -68.13
N GLN A 223 -31.28 -39.39 -68.77
CA GLN A 223 -32.17 -39.38 -69.91
C GLN A 223 -31.44 -39.98 -71.12
N ASN A 224 -31.78 -41.23 -71.45
CA ASN A 224 -31.40 -41.83 -72.72
C ASN A 224 -32.12 -41.07 -73.86
N GLN A 225 -31.34 -40.51 -74.78
CA GLN A 225 -31.80 -40.05 -76.10
C GLN A 225 -31.66 -41.17 -77.12
#